data_AF-A0A4R9VVX9-F1
#
_entry.id   AF-A0A4R9VVX9-F1
#
_cell.length_a   1.000
_cell.length_b   1.000
_cell.length_c   1.000
_cell.angle_alpha   90.00
_cell.angle_beta   90.00
_cell.angle_gamma   90.00
#
_symmetry.space_group_name_H-M   'P 1'
#
loop_
_entity.id
_entity.type
_entity.pdbx_description
1 polymer ?
#
loop_
_entity_poly.entity_id
_entity_poly.type
_entity_poly.pdbx_seq_one_letter_code
_entity_poly.pdbx_strand_id
1 'polypeptide(L)'
;MAAKLFTTLVLLGAIAVMVSGALGYFRARDALEKAVFDQLTAARQTKTRQVENYFRTIQAELRLLATSKMVVDATREFRTAVEQLDQAGAPPQLRQKVGDWYAENFIPGMTRTLGRQSALSDYLPVGGAPYYLQYHYIV
;
A
#
# COMPACT_ATOMS: atom_id res chain seq x y z
N MET A 1 -23.10 80.37 -23.39
CA MET A 1 -23.23 79.20 -24.29
C MET A 1 -22.15 78.13 -24.03
N ALA A 2 -20.90 78.50 -23.69
CA ALA A 2 -19.80 77.55 -23.43
C ALA A 2 -20.05 76.54 -22.28
N ALA A 3 -20.66 76.97 -21.16
CA ALA A 3 -20.91 76.11 -20.01
C ALA A 3 -21.79 74.89 -20.35
N LYS A 4 -22.83 75.07 -21.18
CA LYS A 4 -23.74 73.98 -21.60
C LYS A 4 -23.02 72.88 -22.40
N LEU A 5 -22.04 73.26 -23.23
CA LEU A 5 -21.27 72.34 -24.06
C LEU A 5 -20.28 71.50 -23.24
N PHE A 6 -19.63 72.13 -22.25
CA PHE A 6 -18.75 71.43 -21.31
C PHE A 6 -19.53 70.42 -20.47
N THR A 7 -20.71 70.79 -19.97
CA THR A 7 -21.54 69.89 -19.17
C THR A 7 -21.98 68.65 -19.96
N THR A 8 -22.43 68.81 -21.22
CA THR A 8 -22.82 67.66 -22.06
C THR A 8 -21.65 66.74 -22.39
N LEU A 9 -20.45 67.29 -22.66
CA LEU A 9 -19.27 66.46 -22.93
C LEU A 9 -18.84 65.63 -21.70
N VAL A 10 -18.87 66.24 -20.50
CA VAL A 10 -18.55 65.54 -19.26
C VAL A 10 -19.54 64.42 -18.99
N LEU A 11 -20.84 64.66 -19.19
CA LEU A 11 -21.89 63.66 -19.02
C LEU A 11 -21.70 62.49 -19.99
N LEU A 12 -21.38 62.78 -21.26
CA LEU A 12 -21.14 61.74 -22.26
C LEU A 12 -19.91 60.89 -21.92
N GLY A 13 -18.83 61.54 -21.49
CA GLY A 13 -17.61 60.86 -21.03
C GLY A 13 -17.85 59.99 -19.80
N ALA A 14 -18.62 60.49 -18.83
CA ALA A 14 -18.99 59.74 -17.64
C ALA A 14 -19.80 58.48 -17.98
N ILE A 15 -20.76 58.59 -18.91
CA ILE A 15 -21.54 57.43 -19.38
C ILE A 15 -20.63 56.41 -20.10
N ALA A 16 -19.74 56.87 -20.99
CA ALA A 16 -18.82 55.99 -21.70
C ALA A 16 -17.86 55.23 -20.74
N VAL A 17 -17.35 55.92 -19.72
CA VAL A 17 -16.51 55.29 -18.68
C VAL A 17 -17.34 54.31 -17.85
N MET A 18 -18.57 54.65 -17.47
CA MET A 18 -19.45 53.78 -16.70
C MET A 18 -19.78 52.49 -17.46
N VAL A 19 -20.14 52.59 -18.74
CA VAL A 19 -20.41 51.43 -19.60
C VAL A 19 -19.17 50.57 -19.80
N SER A 20 -18.01 51.19 -20.07
CA SER A 20 -16.76 50.46 -20.24
C SER A 20 -16.31 49.77 -18.95
N GLY A 21 -16.49 50.42 -17.80
CA GLY A 21 -16.21 49.84 -16.49
C GLY A 21 -17.12 48.67 -16.17
N ALA A 22 -18.42 48.78 -16.45
CA ALA A 22 -19.38 47.69 -16.27
C ALA A 22 -19.03 46.48 -17.15
N LEU A 23 -18.78 46.70 -18.45
CA LEU A 23 -18.36 45.64 -19.39
C LEU A 23 -17.04 45.01 -18.97
N GLY A 24 -16.07 45.82 -18.54
CA GLY A 24 -14.79 45.34 -18.03
C GLY A 24 -14.95 44.46 -16.80
N TYR A 25 -15.83 44.85 -15.86
CA TYR A 25 -16.12 44.09 -14.66
C TYR A 25 -16.75 42.73 -14.98
N PHE A 26 -17.76 42.68 -15.85
CA PHE A 26 -18.37 41.41 -16.26
C PHE A 26 -17.37 40.48 -16.95
N ARG A 27 -16.59 41.01 -17.90
CA ARG A 27 -15.58 40.21 -18.61
C ARG A 27 -14.47 39.70 -17.69
N ALA A 28 -14.00 40.54 -16.77
CA ALA A 28 -12.98 40.14 -15.80
C ALA A 28 -13.51 39.03 -14.89
N ARG A 29 -14.76 39.15 -14.43
CA ARG A 29 -15.42 38.13 -13.61
C ARG A 29 -15.53 36.78 -14.33
N ASP A 30 -16.05 36.78 -15.56
CA ASP A 30 -16.21 35.54 -16.34
C ASP A 30 -14.86 34.89 -16.67
N ALA A 31 -13.84 35.70 -16.98
CA ALA A 31 -12.50 35.20 -17.26
C ALA A 31 -11.84 34.59 -16.02
N LEU A 32 -12.01 35.20 -14.83
CA LEU A 32 -11.53 34.68 -13.56
C LEU A 32 -12.22 33.35 -13.20
N GLU A 33 -13.54 33.28 -13.35
CA GLU A 33 -14.30 32.06 -13.09
C GLU A 33 -13.83 30.92 -13.98
N LYS A 34 -13.71 31.17 -15.30
CA LYS A 34 -13.20 30.18 -16.25
C LYS A 34 -11.78 29.73 -15.93
N ALA A 35 -10.87 30.66 -15.60
CA ALA A 35 -9.49 30.33 -15.25
C ALA A 35 -9.40 29.45 -14.00
N VAL A 36 -10.25 29.69 -13.00
CA VAL A 36 -10.32 28.85 -11.79
C VAL A 36 -10.81 27.44 -12.14
N PHE A 37 -11.85 27.31 -12.97
CA PHE A 37 -12.34 26.00 -13.41
C PHE A 37 -11.31 25.22 -14.24
N ASP A 38 -10.59 25.90 -15.13
CA ASP A 38 -9.52 25.29 -15.93
C ASP A 38 -8.36 24.82 -15.04
N GLN A 39 -7.96 25.60 -14.03
CA GLN A 39 -6.95 25.19 -13.06
C GLN A 39 -7.38 23.97 -12.24
N LEU A 40 -8.63 23.95 -11.76
CA LEU A 40 -9.17 22.80 -11.02
C LEU A 40 -9.23 21.55 -11.91
N THR A 41 -9.58 21.70 -13.19
CA THR A 41 -9.59 20.61 -14.16
C THR A 41 -8.19 20.09 -14.43
N ALA A 42 -7.22 20.97 -14.65
CA ALA A 42 -5.82 20.61 -14.85
C ALA A 42 -5.23 19.92 -13.61
N ALA A 43 -5.54 20.42 -12.41
CA ALA A 43 -5.15 19.78 -11.16
C ALA A 43 -5.78 18.39 -11.01
N ARG A 44 -7.08 18.24 -11.30
CA ARG A 44 -7.77 16.95 -11.30
C ARG A 44 -7.14 15.96 -12.28
N GLN A 45 -6.91 16.37 -13.52
CA GLN A 45 -6.27 15.53 -14.54
C GLN A 45 -4.85 15.11 -14.12
N THR A 46 -4.10 16.02 -13.49
CA THR A 46 -2.75 15.74 -12.98
C THR A 46 -2.80 14.70 -11.86
N LYS A 47 -3.74 14.84 -10.93
CA LYS A 47 -3.96 13.86 -9.86
C LYS A 47 -4.38 12.49 -10.41
N THR A 48 -5.29 12.44 -11.37
CA THR A 48 -5.66 11.17 -12.04
C THR A 48 -4.45 10.49 -12.68
N ARG A 49 -3.65 11.23 -13.46
CA ARG A 49 -2.43 10.70 -14.10
C ARG A 49 -1.40 10.20 -13.08
N GLN A 50 -1.23 10.89 -11.95
CA GLN A 50 -0.34 10.45 -10.87
C GLN A 50 -0.76 9.10 -10.30
N VAL A 51 -2.06 8.93 -10.05
CA VAL A 51 -2.61 7.66 -9.53
C VAL A 51 -2.41 6.53 -10.54
N GLU A 52 -2.73 6.76 -11.82
CA GLU A 52 -2.54 5.75 -12.88
C GLU A 52 -1.07 5.33 -13.03
N ASN A 53 -0.15 6.30 -13.02
CA ASN A 53 1.29 6.01 -13.11
C ASN A 53 1.78 5.21 -11.90
N TYR A 54 1.34 5.55 -10.69
CA TYR A 54 1.70 4.81 -9.48
C TYR A 54 1.29 3.33 -9.56
N PHE A 55 0.04 3.05 -9.97
CA PHE A 55 -0.42 1.68 -10.12
C PHE A 55 0.32 0.92 -11.22
N ARG A 56 0.69 1.58 -12.34
CA ARG A 56 1.52 0.98 -13.39
C ARG A 56 2.91 0.60 -12.87
N THR A 57 3.55 1.47 -12.08
CA THR A 57 4.86 1.20 -11.49
C THR A 57 4.80 0.00 -10.55
N ILE A 58 3.81 -0.07 -9.65
CA ILE A 58 3.62 -1.22 -8.75
C ILE A 58 3.46 -2.51 -9.54
N GLN A 59 2.64 -2.50 -10.60
CA GLN A 59 2.46 -3.69 -11.44
C GLN A 59 3.75 -4.12 -12.14
N ALA A 60 4.56 -3.17 -12.60
CA ALA A 60 5.86 -3.46 -13.22
C ALA A 60 6.86 -4.05 -12.21
N GLU A 61 6.95 -3.48 -11.01
CA GLU A 61 7.82 -3.96 -9.93
C GLU A 61 7.39 -5.36 -9.46
N LEU A 62 6.09 -5.59 -9.26
CA LEU A 62 5.57 -6.91 -8.90
C LEU A 62 5.86 -7.96 -9.98
N ARG A 63 5.75 -7.62 -11.26
CA ARG A 63 6.15 -8.52 -12.36
C ARG A 63 7.64 -8.78 -12.36
N LEU A 64 8.46 -7.78 -12.10
CA LEU A 64 9.91 -7.91 -12.08
C LEU A 64 10.39 -8.76 -10.88
N LEU A 65 9.75 -8.60 -9.71
CA LEU A 65 9.99 -9.43 -8.52
C LEU A 65 9.46 -10.86 -8.68
N ALA A 66 8.25 -11.04 -9.23
CA ALA A 66 7.67 -12.36 -9.49
C ALA A 66 8.39 -13.13 -10.60
N THR A 67 8.99 -12.41 -11.55
CA THR A 67 9.84 -12.98 -12.61
C THR A 67 11.30 -13.07 -12.18
N SER A 68 11.66 -12.55 -10.99
CA SER A 68 13.01 -12.69 -10.46
C SER A 68 13.26 -14.17 -10.18
N LYS A 69 13.93 -14.80 -11.15
CA LYS A 69 14.40 -16.17 -11.15
C LYS A 69 15.02 -16.56 -9.80
N MET A 70 15.64 -15.61 -9.10
CA MET A 70 16.21 -15.76 -7.77
C MET A 70 15.20 -16.22 -6.70
N VAL A 71 13.97 -15.69 -6.68
CA VAL A 71 12.96 -16.08 -5.66
C VAL A 71 12.43 -17.48 -5.94
N VAL A 72 12.21 -17.79 -7.22
CA VAL A 72 11.77 -19.12 -7.66
C VAL A 72 12.86 -20.17 -7.38
N ASP A 73 14.11 -19.86 -7.71
CA ASP A 73 15.25 -20.74 -7.49
C ASP A 73 15.49 -20.93 -5.98
N ALA A 74 15.49 -19.85 -5.18
CA ALA A 74 15.65 -19.94 -3.72
C ALA A 74 14.54 -20.75 -3.04
N THR A 75 13.28 -20.60 -3.48
CA THR A 75 12.16 -21.38 -2.94
C THR A 75 12.29 -22.87 -3.30
N ARG A 76 12.76 -23.16 -4.52
CA ARG A 76 13.02 -24.53 -4.97
C ARG A 76 14.18 -25.15 -4.18
N GLU A 77 15.28 -24.43 -4.00
CA GLU A 77 16.44 -24.87 -3.22
C GLU A 77 16.08 -25.11 -1.76
N PHE A 78 15.30 -24.20 -1.16
CA PHE A 78 14.81 -24.36 0.20
C PHE A 78 13.98 -25.64 0.37
N ARG A 79 13.04 -25.90 -0.56
CA ARG A 79 12.26 -27.14 -0.55
C ARG A 79 13.16 -28.37 -0.60
N THR A 80 14.11 -28.40 -1.54
CA THR A 80 15.06 -29.52 -1.67
C THR A 80 15.88 -29.72 -0.39
N ALA A 81 16.35 -28.65 0.25
CA ALA A 81 17.12 -28.74 1.48
C ALA A 81 16.29 -29.29 2.66
N VAL A 82 15.01 -28.88 2.77
CA VAL A 82 14.10 -29.42 3.79
C VAL A 82 13.81 -30.90 3.55
N GLU A 83 13.60 -31.31 2.30
CA GLU A 83 13.39 -32.72 1.94
C GLU A 83 14.63 -33.57 2.25
N GLN A 84 15.84 -33.07 1.96
CA GLN A 84 17.09 -33.74 2.32
C GLN A 84 17.25 -33.89 3.84
N LEU A 85 16.91 -32.85 4.59
CA LEU A 85 16.93 -32.90 6.06
C LEU A 85 15.91 -33.91 6.60
N ASP A 86 14.77 -34.07 5.93
CA ASP A 86 13.75 -35.02 6.35
C ASP A 86 14.20 -36.47 6.13
N GLN A 87 14.86 -36.74 5.00
CA GLN A 87 15.46 -38.03 4.68
C GLN A 87 16.62 -38.39 5.60
N ALA A 88 17.42 -37.40 6.04
CA ALA A 88 18.48 -37.61 7.02
C ALA A 88 17.93 -38.03 8.39
N GLY A 89 16.66 -37.72 8.67
CA GLY A 89 16.00 -38.05 9.92
C GLY A 89 16.45 -37.15 11.09
N ALA A 90 15.92 -37.46 12.27
CA ALA A 90 16.29 -36.78 13.51
C ALA A 90 16.86 -37.81 14.51
N PRO A 91 18.04 -37.56 15.12
CA PRO A 91 18.59 -38.43 16.14
C PRO A 91 17.58 -38.66 17.29
N PRO A 92 17.56 -39.86 17.91
CA PRO A 92 16.61 -40.18 18.99
C PRO A 92 16.67 -39.19 20.16
N GLN A 93 17.87 -38.71 20.50
CA GLN A 93 18.11 -37.73 21.57
C GLN A 93 17.42 -36.38 21.27
N LEU A 94 17.43 -35.96 20.00
CA LEU A 94 16.81 -34.71 19.58
C LEU A 94 15.29 -34.83 19.62
N ARG A 95 14.74 -35.97 19.17
CA ARG A 95 13.31 -36.26 19.28
C ARG A 95 12.82 -36.25 20.73
N GLN A 96 13.62 -36.80 21.63
CA GLN A 96 13.32 -36.78 23.06
C GLN A 96 13.25 -35.34 23.59
N LYS A 97 14.28 -34.51 23.35
CA LYS A 97 14.28 -33.11 23.80
C LYS A 97 13.09 -32.29 23.29
N VAL A 98 12.70 -32.48 22.03
CA VAL A 98 11.50 -31.83 21.48
C VAL A 98 10.24 -32.35 22.17
N GLY A 99 10.14 -33.66 22.39
CA GLY A 99 9.02 -34.26 23.13
C GLY A 99 8.90 -33.72 24.56
N ASP A 100 10.02 -33.62 25.28
CA ASP A 100 10.08 -33.10 26.64
C ASP A 100 9.64 -31.62 26.67
N TRP A 101 10.13 -30.79 25.74
CA TRP A 101 9.70 -29.38 25.64
C TRP A 101 8.20 -29.25 25.38
N TYR A 102 7.63 -30.07 24.50
CA TYR A 102 6.20 -30.06 24.24
C TYR A 102 5.39 -30.47 25.48
N ALA A 103 5.83 -31.49 26.20
CA ALA A 103 5.17 -31.97 27.42
C ALA A 103 5.20 -30.93 28.55
N GLU A 104 6.33 -30.23 28.71
CA GLU A 104 6.57 -29.31 29.82
C GLU A 104 6.08 -27.89 29.55
N ASN A 105 6.18 -27.40 28.31
CA ASN A 105 5.91 -26.00 27.96
C ASN A 105 4.66 -25.82 27.11
N PHE A 106 4.52 -26.61 26.03
CA PHE A 106 3.47 -26.41 25.05
C PHE A 106 2.09 -26.89 25.53
N ILE A 107 1.98 -28.15 25.96
CA ILE A 107 0.71 -28.75 26.39
C ILE A 107 0.11 -28.04 27.62
N PRO A 108 0.87 -27.68 28.66
CA PRO A 108 0.31 -26.97 29.82
C PRO A 108 -0.20 -25.56 29.46
N GLY A 109 0.53 -24.84 28.61
CA GLY A 109 0.10 -23.52 28.11
C GLY A 109 -1.17 -23.60 27.26
N MET A 110 -1.25 -24.60 26.39
CA MET A 110 -2.44 -24.88 25.59
C MET A 110 -3.63 -25.27 26.48
N THR A 111 -3.45 -26.15 27.45
CA THR A 111 -4.52 -26.59 28.38
C THR A 111 -5.05 -25.42 29.19
N ARG A 112 -4.18 -24.53 29.67
CA ARG A 112 -4.58 -23.31 30.39
C ARG A 112 -5.46 -22.39 29.54
N THR A 113 -5.19 -22.32 28.24
CA THR A 113 -5.86 -21.39 27.32
C THR A 113 -7.15 -21.95 26.72
N LEU A 114 -7.14 -23.25 26.36
CA LEU A 114 -8.25 -23.90 25.65
C LEU A 114 -9.12 -24.79 26.55
N GLY A 115 -8.68 -25.08 27.79
CA GLY A 115 -9.43 -25.91 28.74
C GLY A 115 -9.60 -27.37 28.32
N ARG A 116 -8.88 -27.83 27.30
CA ARG A 116 -8.98 -29.20 26.75
C ARG A 116 -7.67 -29.94 26.97
N GLN A 117 -7.76 -31.13 27.55
CA GLN A 117 -6.64 -32.08 27.59
C GLN A 117 -6.55 -32.77 26.23
N SER A 118 -5.43 -32.56 25.54
CA SER A 118 -5.12 -33.25 24.30
C SER A 118 -3.90 -34.14 24.48
N ALA A 119 -3.84 -35.25 23.75
CA ALA A 119 -2.71 -36.17 23.83
C ALA A 119 -1.47 -35.53 23.20
N LEU A 120 -0.31 -35.66 23.86
CA LEU A 120 0.98 -35.14 23.37
C LEU A 120 1.30 -35.65 21.96
N SER A 121 0.97 -36.91 21.68
CA SER A 121 1.19 -37.57 20.39
C SER A 121 0.58 -36.83 19.20
N ASP A 122 -0.52 -36.11 19.42
CA ASP A 122 -1.29 -35.47 18.35
C ASP A 122 -0.63 -34.17 17.86
N TYR A 123 0.31 -33.63 18.64
CA TYR A 123 1.00 -32.35 18.35
C TYR A 123 2.48 -32.52 18.05
N LEU A 124 3.00 -33.73 18.19
CA LEU A 124 4.39 -34.00 17.87
C LEU A 124 4.65 -33.81 16.37
N PRO A 125 5.80 -33.25 15.98
CA PRO A 125 6.13 -33.06 14.57
C PRO A 125 6.16 -34.40 13.82
N VAL A 126 5.80 -34.37 12.53
CA VAL A 126 5.83 -35.55 11.64
C VAL A 126 6.98 -35.39 10.64
N GLY A 127 7.91 -36.34 10.61
CA GLY A 127 9.13 -36.28 9.76
C GLY A 127 10.39 -35.95 10.55
N GLY A 128 11.57 -36.14 9.96
CA GLY A 128 12.86 -35.78 10.57
C GLY A 128 13.15 -34.28 10.57
N ALA A 129 12.84 -33.58 9.48
CA ALA A 129 13.16 -32.16 9.32
C ALA A 129 12.43 -31.30 10.35
N PRO A 130 11.13 -31.51 10.62
CA PRO A 130 10.43 -30.71 11.62
C PRO A 130 11.01 -30.86 13.02
N TYR A 131 11.39 -32.07 13.45
CA TYR A 131 12.08 -32.25 14.73
C TYR A 131 13.39 -31.47 14.78
N TYR A 132 14.22 -31.60 13.74
CA TYR A 132 15.51 -30.91 13.69
C TYR A 132 15.34 -29.39 13.77
N LEU A 133 14.40 -28.82 13.02
CA LEU A 133 14.13 -27.38 13.03
C LEU A 133 13.54 -26.91 14.35
N GLN A 134 12.57 -27.65 14.91
CA GLN A 134 11.99 -27.32 16.22
C GLN A 134 13.07 -27.27 17.31
N TYR A 135 13.98 -28.24 17.32
CA TYR A 135 15.06 -28.26 18.29
C TYR A 135 16.02 -27.07 18.18
N HIS A 136 16.29 -26.57 16.99
CA HIS A 136 17.26 -25.48 16.81
C HIS A 136 16.64 -24.08 16.93
N TYR A 137 15.32 -23.95 16.76
CA TYR A 137 14.66 -22.64 16.70
C TYR A 137 13.59 -22.41 17.77
N ILE A 138 13.14 -23.45 18.49
CA ILE A 138 12.02 -23.36 19.44
C ILE A 138 12.39 -23.90 20.83
N VAL A 139 13.01 -25.09 20.89
CA VAL A 139 13.46 -25.75 22.13
C VAL A 139 14.72 -25.09 22.67
#